data_AF-A0ABD2QG13-F1
#
_entry.id   AF-A0ABD2QG13-F1
#
_cell.length_a   1.000
_cell.length_b   1.000
_cell.length_c   1.000
_cell.angle_alpha   90.00
_cell.angle_beta   90.00
_cell.angle_gamma   90.00
#
_symmetry.space_group_name_H-M   'P 1'
#
loop_
_entity.id
_entity.type
_entity.pdbx_description
1 polymer ?
#
loop_
_entity_poly.entity_id
_entity_poly.type
_entity_poly.pdbx_seq_one_letter_code
_entity_poly.pdbx_strand_id
1 'polypeptide(L)'
;MDACSICTLDFQTEDNMLLSCGGCCYGVKKSLNGGKWFCIKCQSQVRASKIRCDLCPIKDGAFKRNTKGGWVHLLCSLYFPEVTFNEPTEMDAVNVDMIPQENFNRV
;
A
#
# COMPACT_ATOMS: atom_id res chain seq x y z
N MET A 1 -17.51 -3.98 -12.68
CA MET A 1 -17.53 -3.11 -11.49
C MET A 1 -16.18 -3.29 -10.83
N ASP A 2 -15.43 -2.20 -10.66
CA ASP A 2 -14.10 -2.26 -10.06
C ASP A 2 -14.27 -2.33 -8.54
N ALA A 3 -13.91 -3.47 -7.93
CA ALA A 3 -13.89 -3.65 -6.49
C ALA A 3 -12.51 -3.28 -5.92
N CYS A 4 -12.49 -2.78 -4.69
CA CYS A 4 -11.24 -2.48 -4.00
C CYS A 4 -10.40 -3.75 -3.82
N SER A 5 -9.15 -3.77 -4.31
CA SER A 5 -8.25 -4.93 -4.17
C SER A 5 -7.80 -5.21 -2.73
N ILE A 6 -8.22 -4.38 -1.76
CA ILE A 6 -7.90 -4.55 -0.33
C ILE A 6 -9.12 -5.03 0.44
N CYS A 7 -10.22 -4.27 0.43
CA CYS A 7 -11.42 -4.61 1.20
C CYS A 7 -12.48 -5.37 0.38
N THR A 8 -12.29 -5.55 -0.92
CA THR A 8 -13.21 -6.22 -1.86
C THR A 8 -14.59 -5.55 -2.02
N LEU A 9 -14.80 -4.39 -1.39
CA LEU A 9 -16.02 -3.60 -1.51
C LEU A 9 -15.99 -2.75 -2.79
N ASP A 10 -17.15 -2.57 -3.38
CA ASP A 10 -17.43 -1.72 -4.55
C ASP A 10 -18.26 -0.47 -4.19
N PHE A 11 -18.72 -0.38 -2.94
CA PHE A 11 -19.44 0.78 -2.41
C PHE A 11 -18.51 1.99 -2.22
N GLN A 12 -18.92 3.14 -2.76
CA GLN A 12 -18.13 4.37 -2.77
C GLN A 12 -18.95 5.55 -2.21
N THR A 13 -18.30 6.39 -1.40
CA THR A 13 -18.85 7.66 -0.92
C THR A 13 -17.97 8.82 -1.38
N GLU A 14 -18.41 10.07 -1.20
CA GLU A 14 -17.58 11.24 -1.51
C GLU A 14 -16.23 11.25 -0.77
N ASP A 15 -16.18 10.66 0.43
CA ASP A 15 -14.97 10.58 1.27
C ASP A 15 -14.24 9.24 1.17
N ASN A 16 -14.85 8.25 0.51
CA ASN A 16 -14.30 6.91 0.33
C ASN A 16 -14.50 6.43 -1.11
N MET A 17 -13.97 7.20 -2.05
CA MET A 17 -13.99 6.88 -3.48
C MET A 17 -12.82 5.96 -3.84
N LEU A 18 -13.07 5.00 -4.73
CA LEU A 18 -12.01 4.13 -5.24
C LEU A 18 -11.11 4.93 -6.19
N LEU A 19 -9.82 5.02 -5.86
CA LEU A 19 -8.83 5.68 -6.71
C LEU A 19 -8.04 4.64 -7.52
N SER A 20 -7.87 4.90 -8.81
CA SER A 20 -7.03 4.10 -9.70
C SER A 20 -5.80 4.89 -10.15
N CYS A 21 -4.61 4.40 -9.82
CA CYS A 21 -3.36 4.85 -10.47
C CYS A 21 -3.05 3.87 -11.61
N GLY A 22 -3.58 4.10 -12.81
CA GLY A 22 -3.22 3.33 -14.01
C GLY A 22 -3.30 1.80 -13.83
N GLY A 23 -4.30 1.29 -13.10
CA GLY A 23 -4.49 -0.14 -12.80
C GLY A 23 -4.04 -0.60 -11.40
N CYS A 24 -3.46 0.27 -10.57
CA CYS A 24 -3.18 -0.01 -9.16
C CYS A 24 -4.23 0.64 -8.24
N CYS A 25 -5.01 -0.17 -7.52
CA CYS A 25 -6.08 0.29 -6.64
C CYS A 25 -5.52 0.69 -5.25
N TYR A 26 -5.70 1.95 -4.83
CA TYR A 26 -5.58 2.36 -3.42
C TYR A 26 -6.28 3.71 -3.16
N GLY A 27 -7.22 3.79 -2.21
CA GLY A 27 -7.62 5.03 -1.53
C GLY A 27 -6.75 5.20 -0.28
N VAL A 28 -6.24 6.35 0.15
CA VAL A 28 -6.91 7.66 0.33
C VAL A 28 -5.87 8.78 0.12
N LYS A 29 -6.17 9.67 -0.83
CA LYS A 29 -6.13 11.14 -0.66
C LYS A 29 -6.84 11.68 -1.91
N LYS A 30 -8.01 12.28 -1.73
CA LYS A 30 -8.76 12.98 -2.78
C LYS A 30 -7.77 13.90 -3.50
N SER A 31 -7.68 13.84 -4.82
CA SER A 31 -7.01 14.91 -5.57
C SER A 31 -7.87 16.15 -5.41
N LEU A 32 -7.54 16.97 -4.41
CA LEU A 32 -8.31 18.16 -4.03
C LEU A 32 -8.41 19.19 -5.17
N ASN A 33 -7.62 19.04 -6.24
CA ASN A 33 -7.48 20.02 -7.31
C ASN A 33 -7.76 19.48 -8.72
N GLY A 34 -8.51 18.37 -8.87
CA GLY A 34 -8.86 17.81 -10.19
C GLY A 34 -7.68 17.23 -10.99
N GLY A 35 -6.49 17.14 -10.37
CA GLY A 35 -5.31 16.50 -10.97
C GLY A 35 -5.36 14.98 -10.90
N LYS A 36 -4.56 14.31 -11.73
CA LYS A 36 -4.39 12.84 -11.64
C LYS A 36 -3.77 12.46 -10.30
N TRP A 37 -4.36 11.49 -9.61
CA TRP A 37 -3.80 10.90 -8.41
C TRP A 37 -2.83 9.77 -8.76
N PHE A 38 -1.73 9.65 -8.02
CA PHE A 38 -0.74 8.59 -8.18
C PHE A 38 -0.48 7.93 -6.84
N CYS A 39 -0.41 6.59 -6.79
CA CYS A 39 -0.06 5.90 -5.54
C CYS A 39 1.43 6.08 -5.21
N ILE A 40 1.84 5.78 -3.97
CA ILE A 40 3.25 5.90 -3.54
C ILE A 40 4.19 5.09 -4.45
N LYS A 41 3.77 3.90 -4.91
CA LYS A 41 4.50 3.10 -5.91
C LYS A 41 4.71 3.91 -7.20
N CYS A 42 3.64 4.48 -7.77
CA CYS A 42 3.69 5.32 -8.98
C CYS A 42 4.55 6.59 -8.78
N GLN A 43 4.47 7.24 -7.61
CA GLN A 43 5.20 8.47 -7.30
C GLN A 43 6.70 8.24 -7.08
N SER A 44 7.10 7.07 -6.57
CA SER A 44 8.49 6.78 -6.18
C SER A 44 9.50 6.77 -7.33
N GLN A 45 9.03 6.71 -8.59
CA GLN A 45 9.85 6.54 -9.80
C GLN A 45 10.77 5.30 -9.78
N VAL A 46 10.64 4.43 -8.79
CA VAL A 46 11.36 3.15 -8.73
C VAL A 46 10.79 2.22 -9.79
N ARG A 47 11.66 1.56 -10.56
CA ARG A 47 11.24 0.57 -11.56
C ARG A 47 10.36 -0.48 -10.88
N ALA A 48 9.18 -0.74 -11.45
CA ALA A 48 8.21 -1.68 -10.89
C ALA A 48 8.81 -3.08 -10.61
N SER A 49 9.75 -3.54 -11.43
CA SER A 49 10.46 -4.81 -11.24
C SER A 49 11.33 -4.89 -9.96
N LYS A 50 11.65 -3.74 -9.36
CA LYS A 50 12.41 -3.62 -8.11
C LYS A 50 11.53 -3.44 -6.88
N ILE A 51 10.23 -3.22 -7.04
CA ILE A 51 9.29 -3.09 -5.93
C ILE A 51 8.77 -4.50 -5.61
N ARG A 52 9.08 -4.97 -4.39
CA ARG A 52 8.70 -6.30 -3.91
C ARG A 52 8.26 -6.20 -2.46
N CYS A 53 7.24 -6.95 -2.08
CA CYS A 53 6.83 -7.02 -0.69
C CYS A 53 7.87 -7.81 0.10
N ASP A 54 8.36 -7.23 1.19
CA ASP A 54 9.33 -7.91 2.06
C ASP A 54 8.67 -9.03 2.88
N LEU A 55 7.32 -9.11 2.92
CA LEU A 55 6.55 -10.03 3.76
C LEU A 55 5.85 -11.17 2.98
N CYS A 56 5.83 -11.11 1.64
CA CYS A 56 5.19 -12.14 0.82
C CYS A 56 5.73 -12.17 -0.62
N PRO A 57 5.50 -13.27 -1.38
CA PRO A 57 6.05 -13.40 -2.73
C PRO A 57 5.21 -12.75 -3.84
N ILE A 58 4.06 -12.16 -3.49
CA ILE A 58 3.14 -11.54 -4.45
C ILE A 58 3.76 -10.26 -5.02
N LYS A 59 3.60 -10.05 -6.34
CA LYS A 59 4.18 -8.89 -7.07
C LYS A 59 3.20 -7.74 -7.28
N ASP A 60 1.91 -8.04 -7.26
CA ASP A 60 0.84 -7.12 -7.55
C ASP A 60 0.09 -6.71 -6.29
N GLY A 61 -0.53 -5.53 -6.33
CA GLY A 61 -1.30 -5.00 -5.21
C GLY A 61 -0.85 -3.60 -4.79
N ALA A 62 -1.40 -3.16 -3.66
CA ALA A 62 -1.13 -1.85 -3.07
C ALA A 62 0.08 -1.91 -2.14
N PHE A 63 1.06 -1.03 -2.39
CA PHE A 63 2.32 -0.99 -1.65
C PHE A 63 2.46 0.28 -0.82
N LYS A 64 3.15 0.14 0.31
CA LYS A 64 3.66 1.24 1.14
C LYS A 64 5.16 1.04 1.38
N ARG A 65 5.85 2.15 1.68
CA ARG A 65 7.26 2.13 2.12
C ARG A 65 7.32 1.60 3.55
N ASN A 66 8.36 0.84 3.87
CA ASN A 66 8.64 0.49 5.26
C ASN A 66 9.79 1.35 5.84
N THR A 67 9.90 1.36 7.16
CA THR A 67 10.93 2.11 7.91
C THR A 67 12.36 1.65 7.61
N LYS A 68 12.54 0.44 7.06
CA LYS A 68 13.83 -0.13 6.65
C LYS A 68 14.19 0.19 5.18
N GLY A 69 13.43 1.04 4.51
CA GLY A 69 13.67 1.47 3.12
C GLY A 69 13.17 0.50 2.04
N GLY A 70 12.57 -0.61 2.44
CA GLY A 70 11.92 -1.60 1.58
C GLY A 70 10.47 -1.26 1.27
N TRP A 71 9.75 -2.27 0.80
CA TRP A 71 8.34 -2.16 0.41
C TRP A 71 7.54 -3.29 1.03
N VAL A 72 6.32 -2.99 1.42
CA VAL A 72 5.37 -4.00 1.90
C VAL A 72 4.01 -3.75 1.28
N HIS A 73 3.25 -4.81 1.05
CA HIS A 73 1.84 -4.63 0.76
C HIS A 73 1.14 -4.04 1.97
N LEU A 74 0.22 -3.11 1.74
CA LEU A 74 -0.62 -2.63 2.83
C LEU A 74 -1.44 -3.78 3.43
N LEU A 75 -1.97 -4.67 2.58
CA LEU A 75 -2.69 -5.83 3.08
C LEU A 75 -1.79 -6.67 4.01
N CYS A 76 -0.53 -6.93 3.63
CA CYS A 76 0.40 -7.63 4.51
C CYS A 76 0.62 -6.90 5.83
N SER A 77 0.75 -5.57 5.84
CA SER A 77 0.87 -4.81 7.10
C SER A 77 -0.32 -4.97 8.05
N LEU A 78 -1.53 -5.21 7.53
CA LEU A 78 -2.73 -5.42 8.35
C LEU A 78 -2.80 -6.82 8.97
N TYR A 79 -2.04 -7.79 8.45
CA TYR A 79 -2.02 -9.16 8.95
C TYR A 79 -1.05 -9.39 10.12
N PHE A 80 -0.09 -8.49 10.33
CA PHE A 80 0.88 -8.58 11.42
C PHE A 80 0.48 -7.60 12.54
N PRO A 81 0.10 -8.07 13.74
CA PRO A 81 -0.32 -7.20 14.83
C PRO A 81 0.81 -6.29 15.36
N GLU A 82 2.08 -6.65 15.12
CA GLU A 82 3.25 -5.89 15.53
C GLU A 82 3.52 -4.68 14.62
N VAL A 83 2.85 -4.61 13.47
CA VAL A 83 3.02 -3.52 12.52
C VAL A 83 2.30 -2.27 13.00
N THR A 84 3.04 -1.16 13.00
CA THR A 84 2.48 0.17 13.25
C THR A 84 2.72 1.07 12.04
N PHE A 85 2.02 2.20 12.00
CA PHE A 85 2.23 3.23 11.00
C PHE A 85 2.82 4.46 11.69
N ASN A 86 3.84 5.09 11.08
CA ASN A 86 4.44 6.30 11.64
C ASN A 86 3.42 7.43 11.83
N GLU A 87 2.49 7.55 10.88
CA GLU A 87 1.33 8.44 10.97
C GLU A 87 0.08 7.62 10.63
N PRO A 88 -0.70 7.15 11.63
CA PRO A 88 -1.82 6.24 11.40
C PRO A 88 -2.91 6.81 10.49
N THR A 89 -3.12 8.13 10.53
CA THR A 89 -4.13 8.80 9.70
C THR A 89 -3.70 8.89 8.23
N GLU A 90 -2.40 9.07 7.96
CA GLU A 90 -1.86 9.14 6.60
C GLU A 90 -1.35 7.78 6.07
N MET A 91 -1.23 6.80 6.97
CA MET A 91 -0.67 5.47 6.72
C MET A 91 0.68 5.55 5.99
N ASP A 92 1.51 6.55 6.26
CA ASP A 92 2.59 6.98 5.35
C ASP A 92 3.71 5.93 5.22
N ALA A 93 4.34 5.57 6.35
CA ALA A 93 5.37 4.53 6.41
C ALA A 93 4.95 3.40 7.37
N VAL A 94 5.18 2.16 6.93
CA VAL A 94 4.93 0.95 7.71
C VAL A 94 6.14 0.64 8.58
N ASN A 95 5.97 0.63 9.89
CA ASN A 95 6.99 0.16 10.82
C ASN A 95 7.00 -1.37 10.85
N VAL A 96 8.15 -1.95 10.53
CA VAL A 96 8.37 -3.39 10.46
C VAL A 96 9.49 -3.84 11.42
N ASP A 97 9.83 -3.02 12.40
CA ASP A 97 10.94 -3.27 13.32
C ASP A 97 10.63 -4.39 14.31
N MET A 98 9.35 -4.51 14.68
CA MET A 98 8.85 -5.51 15.63
C MET A 98 8.42 -6.83 14.96
N ILE A 99 8.43 -6.92 13.62
CA ILE A 99 8.15 -8.17 12.92
C ILE A 99 9.35 -9.12 13.08
N PRO A 100 9.14 -10.39 13.50
CA PRO A 100 10.20 -11.40 13.53
C PRO A 100 10.90 -11.58 12.18
N GLN A 101 12.24 -11.70 12.18
CA GLN A 101 13.02 -11.76 10.92
C GLN A 101 12.64 -12.94 10.01
N GLU A 102 12.18 -14.06 10.56
CA GLU A 102 11.66 -15.22 9.83
C GLU A 102 10.45 -14.93 8.94
N ASN A 103 9.77 -13.80 9.16
CA ASN A 103 8.63 -13.38 8.35
C ASN A 103 9.03 -12.54 7.14
N PHE A 104 10.31 -12.18 7.02
CA PHE A 104 10.85 -11.42 5.89
C PHE A 104 11.34 -12.33 4.77
N ASN A 105 11.33 -11.81 3.54
CA ASN A 105 11.80 -12.49 2.33
C ASN A 105 11.13 -13.84 2.10
N ARG A 106 9.83 -13.94 2.41
CA ARG A 106 9.04 -15.13 2.06
C ARG A 106 8.91 -15.19 0.53
N VAL A 107 9.78 -15.99 -0.10
CA VAL A 107 9.82 -16.25 -1.55
C VAL A 107 8.93 -17.44 -1.90
#